data_AF-A0A1D2ADY6-F1
#
_entry.id   AF-A0A1D2ADY6-F1
#
_cell.length_a   1.000
_cell.length_b   1.000
_cell.length_c   1.000
_cell.angle_alpha   90.00
_cell.angle_beta   90.00
_cell.angle_gamma   90.00
#
_symmetry.space_group_name_H-M   'P 1'
#
loop_
_entity.id
_entity.type
_entity.pdbx_description
1 polymer ?
#
loop_
_entity_poly.entity_id
_entity_poly.type
_entity_poly.pdbx_seq_one_letter_code
_entity_poly.pdbx_strand_id
1 'polypeptide(L)'
;CAETCEARMLAHFGEAQRTLKLATMGKQTSNRAIVAAIYILCGVSIASEACKSTFIALPSAILGAKVEFLTEDSATAYCKRQGFSKAGSVRTSTLNILGLSMDAVRMSTAELVTPRSTKVIVAVECLKPGQTACTADSSGNIGSGNRGKRNFGTNNVGDDNIGNRNTGSSNWGDNNKGTSNRCFDKVGDRKVVNDCKLTEFRERAFNVIVPSPPPKKSSPPPAPLKRPPPPLKRFPPPPVPLPPPLKRFPPPPARKSPPPPRVSPPPSPKQSFPPPKRSPPSPRQSPTSPKRSPPPPRQLPPPPKKSPPPPRHSPSPPKQTLPPPRQILPPPRQFPPPPRQFPPPPRQFPPPPRQFPPPPRQFPP
;
A
#
# COMPACT_ATOMS: atom_id res chain seq x y z
N CYS A 1 -5.10 20.85 -24.27
CA CYS A 1 -5.90 20.86 -23.02
C CYS A 1 -5.98 22.26 -22.39
N ALA A 2 -4.91 23.06 -22.34
CA ALA A 2 -5.01 24.45 -21.91
C ALA A 2 -5.83 25.32 -22.90
N GLU A 3 -5.53 25.24 -24.20
CA GLU A 3 -6.23 26.03 -25.23
C GLU A 3 -7.72 25.66 -25.40
N THR A 4 -8.09 24.39 -25.22
CA THR A 4 -9.48 23.95 -25.30
C THR A 4 -10.30 24.27 -24.05
N CYS A 5 -9.64 24.48 -22.90
CA CYS A 5 -10.30 24.93 -21.68
C CYS A 5 -10.54 26.44 -21.71
N GLU A 6 -9.58 27.19 -22.26
CA GLU A 6 -9.68 28.64 -22.47
C GLU A 6 -10.78 28.99 -23.48
N ALA A 7 -10.87 28.27 -24.60
CA ALA A 7 -11.92 28.48 -25.60
C ALA A 7 -13.34 28.16 -25.09
N ARG A 8 -13.49 27.12 -24.24
CA ARG A 8 -14.78 26.80 -23.61
C ARG A 8 -15.17 27.79 -22.51
N MET A 9 -14.20 28.33 -21.76
CA MET A 9 -14.46 29.37 -20.77
C MET A 9 -14.89 30.69 -21.43
N LEU A 10 -14.28 31.07 -22.56
CA LEU A 10 -14.66 32.27 -23.31
C LEU A 10 -16.06 32.14 -23.94
N ALA A 11 -16.43 30.96 -24.44
CA ALA A 11 -17.77 30.71 -24.99
C ALA A 11 -18.88 30.80 -23.93
N HIS A 12 -18.66 30.21 -22.75
CA HIS A 12 -19.60 30.32 -21.63
C HIS A 12 -19.65 31.74 -21.02
N PHE A 13 -18.53 32.48 -21.06
CA PHE A 13 -18.49 33.88 -20.63
C PHE A 13 -19.30 34.79 -21.57
N GLY A 14 -19.26 34.55 -22.89
CA GLY A 14 -20.06 35.28 -23.88
C GLY A 14 -21.57 35.05 -23.74
N GLU A 15 -21.97 33.84 -23.36
CA GLU A 15 -23.38 33.51 -23.10
C GLU A 15 -23.87 34.11 -21.77
N ALA A 16 -23.06 34.04 -20.71
CA ALA A 16 -23.35 34.66 -19.41
C ALA A 16 -23.45 36.20 -19.49
N GLN A 17 -22.63 36.86 -20.33
CA GLN A 17 -22.72 38.30 -20.56
C GLN A 17 -24.00 38.71 -21.29
N ARG A 18 -24.52 37.88 -22.22
CA ARG A 18 -25.81 38.16 -22.88
C ARG A 18 -26.98 38.06 -21.91
N THR A 19 -26.99 37.05 -21.03
CA THR A 19 -28.03 36.86 -20.02
C THR A 19 -28.01 37.96 -18.96
N LEU A 20 -26.81 38.46 -18.59
CA LEU A 20 -26.66 39.57 -17.64
C LEU A 20 -27.12 40.92 -18.23
N LYS A 21 -26.89 41.16 -19.54
CA LYS A 21 -27.31 42.40 -20.21
C LYS A 21 -28.83 42.54 -20.31
N LEU A 22 -29.56 41.41 -20.39
CA LEU A 22 -31.03 41.36 -20.34
C LEU A 22 -31.59 41.56 -18.93
N ALA A 23 -30.83 41.28 -17.87
CA ALA A 23 -31.26 41.44 -16.48
C ALA A 23 -31.01 42.84 -15.89
N THR A 24 -30.16 43.67 -16.52
CA THR A 24 -29.71 44.97 -15.98
C THR A 24 -30.48 46.21 -16.47
N MET A 25 -31.72 46.07 -16.96
CA MET A 25 -32.57 47.24 -17.25
C MET A 25 -33.28 47.83 -16.02
N GLY A 26 -32.95 47.40 -14.79
CA GLY A 26 -33.47 48.01 -13.58
C GLY A 26 -32.55 47.82 -12.37
N LYS A 27 -32.23 48.91 -11.67
CA LYS A 27 -31.46 49.03 -10.41
C LYS A 27 -29.92 49.01 -10.53
N GLN A 28 -29.39 50.23 -10.52
CA GLN A 28 -27.99 50.61 -10.68
C GLN A 28 -27.26 50.78 -9.33
N THR A 29 -27.36 49.84 -8.38
CA THR A 29 -26.59 49.94 -7.11
C THR A 29 -26.13 48.61 -6.49
N SER A 30 -26.35 47.45 -7.12
CA SER A 30 -25.90 46.14 -6.59
C SER A 30 -25.02 45.33 -7.54
N ASN A 31 -24.55 45.91 -8.65
CA ASN A 31 -23.76 45.16 -9.64
C ASN A 31 -22.31 44.91 -9.19
N ARG A 32 -21.69 45.82 -8.43
CA ARG A 32 -20.30 45.62 -7.98
C ARG A 32 -20.16 44.53 -6.92
N ALA A 33 -21.11 44.42 -6.00
CA ALA A 33 -21.10 43.40 -4.95
C ALA A 33 -21.42 42.01 -5.51
N ILE A 34 -22.38 41.90 -6.43
CA ILE A 34 -22.73 40.62 -7.09
C ILE A 34 -21.60 40.18 -8.02
N VAL A 35 -21.01 41.08 -8.82
CA VAL A 35 -19.86 40.76 -9.66
C VAL A 35 -18.65 40.38 -8.80
N ALA A 36 -18.36 41.10 -7.71
CA ALA A 36 -17.30 40.72 -6.78
C ALA A 36 -17.56 39.37 -6.11
N ALA A 37 -18.80 39.07 -5.71
CA ALA A 37 -19.17 37.78 -5.14
C ALA A 37 -19.05 36.64 -6.16
N ILE A 38 -19.40 36.86 -7.42
CA ILE A 38 -19.18 35.90 -8.52
C ILE A 38 -17.69 35.75 -8.83
N TYR A 39 -16.89 36.82 -8.80
CA TYR A 39 -15.44 36.74 -8.93
C TYR A 39 -14.78 36.02 -7.75
N ILE A 40 -15.32 36.12 -6.54
CA ILE A 40 -14.86 35.37 -5.37
C ILE A 40 -15.30 33.90 -5.47
N LEU A 41 -16.55 33.63 -5.89
CA LEU A 41 -17.07 32.27 -6.06
C LEU A 41 -16.45 31.52 -7.26
N CYS A 42 -16.14 32.22 -8.36
CA CYS A 42 -15.42 31.67 -9.52
C CYS A 42 -13.88 31.72 -9.35
N GLY A 43 -13.37 32.68 -8.58
CA GLY A 43 -11.95 32.87 -8.27
C GLY A 43 -11.43 31.93 -7.18
N VAL A 44 -12.32 31.36 -6.37
CA VAL A 44 -12.06 30.09 -5.64
C VAL A 44 -12.20 28.92 -6.62
N SER A 45 -11.63 29.07 -7.81
CA SER A 45 -11.10 27.90 -8.51
C SER A 45 -9.97 27.43 -7.62
N ILE A 46 -10.24 26.42 -6.78
CA ILE A 46 -9.22 25.68 -6.05
C ILE A 46 -8.25 25.23 -7.12
N ALA A 47 -7.18 26.00 -7.34
CA ALA A 47 -6.03 25.53 -8.09
C ALA A 47 -5.62 24.29 -7.32
N SER A 48 -5.93 23.11 -7.85
CA SER A 48 -5.50 21.86 -7.26
C SER A 48 -3.99 22.02 -7.10
N GLU A 49 -3.53 22.16 -5.86
CA GLU A 49 -2.14 22.45 -5.61
C GLU A 49 -1.36 21.34 -6.32
N ALA A 50 -0.54 21.74 -7.30
CA ALA A 50 0.06 20.76 -8.20
C ALA A 50 0.78 19.70 -7.36
N CYS A 51 0.57 18.42 -7.70
CA CYS A 51 1.16 17.32 -6.95
C CYS A 51 2.70 17.46 -6.87
N LYS A 52 3.20 17.81 -5.67
CA LYS A 52 4.63 18.06 -5.37
C LYS A 52 5.30 16.91 -4.61
N SER A 53 4.62 15.77 -4.47
CA SER A 53 5.13 14.62 -3.71
C SER A 53 6.26 13.92 -4.43
N THR A 54 7.10 13.22 -3.68
CA THR A 54 8.13 12.36 -4.26
C THR A 54 7.59 10.95 -4.41
N PHE A 55 7.72 10.37 -5.59
CA PHE A 55 7.30 9.00 -5.86
C PHE A 55 8.52 8.11 -6.02
N ILE A 56 8.57 7.02 -5.27
CA ILE A 56 9.68 6.08 -5.27
C ILE A 56 9.16 4.73 -5.74
N ALA A 57 9.76 4.23 -6.82
CA ALA A 57 9.38 2.96 -7.42
C ALA A 57 10.24 1.81 -6.88
N LEU A 58 9.62 0.64 -6.75
CA LEU A 58 10.24 -0.62 -6.32
C LEU A 58 11.20 -0.48 -5.12
N PRO A 59 10.74 0.12 -4.00
CA PRO A 59 11.59 0.35 -2.85
C PRO A 59 12.10 -0.98 -2.28
N SER A 60 13.40 -1.04 -2.05
CA SER A 60 14.13 -2.24 -1.68
C SER A 60 15.08 -1.95 -0.52
N ALA A 61 15.47 -2.99 0.21
CA ALA A 61 16.42 -2.87 1.30
C ALA A 61 17.40 -4.04 1.31
N ILE A 62 18.56 -3.82 1.91
CA ILE A 62 19.60 -4.82 2.08
C ILE A 62 19.44 -5.43 3.48
N LEU A 63 19.28 -6.76 3.52
CA LEU A 63 19.28 -7.55 4.74
C LEU A 63 20.39 -8.60 4.65
N GLY A 64 21.44 -8.43 5.45
CA GLY A 64 22.66 -9.21 5.30
C GLY A 64 23.32 -8.98 3.94
N ALA A 65 23.44 -10.03 3.12
CA ALA A 65 24.04 -9.96 1.79
C ALA A 65 23.01 -9.80 0.65
N LYS A 66 21.71 -9.93 0.93
CA LYS A 66 20.64 -9.96 -0.07
C LYS A 66 19.89 -8.63 -0.16
N VAL A 67 19.30 -8.38 -1.32
CA VAL A 67 18.37 -7.28 -1.56
C VAL A 67 16.96 -7.87 -1.50
N GLU A 68 16.11 -7.25 -0.69
CA GLU A 68 14.74 -7.69 -0.45
C GLU A 68 13.75 -6.54 -0.71
N PHE A 69 12.53 -6.90 -1.11
CA PHE A 69 11.43 -5.94 -1.19
C PHE A 69 10.92 -5.55 0.19
N LEU A 70 10.16 -4.46 0.25
CA LEU A 70 9.53 -4.03 1.49
C LEU A 70 8.08 -4.50 1.55
N THR A 71 7.67 -5.04 2.71
CA THR A 71 6.26 -5.37 2.97
C THR A 71 5.37 -4.12 2.93
N GLU A 72 4.09 -4.28 2.63
CA GLU A 72 3.16 -3.14 2.47
C GLU A 72 3.08 -2.21 3.70
N ASP A 73 3.19 -2.75 4.90
CA ASP A 73 3.15 -2.00 6.16
C ASP A 73 4.43 -1.18 6.42
N SER A 74 5.49 -1.44 5.65
CA SER A 74 6.77 -0.73 5.77
C SER A 74 6.77 0.65 5.11
N ALA A 75 5.72 1.06 4.41
CA ALA A 75 5.71 2.26 3.55
C ALA A 75 6.08 3.55 4.29
N THR A 76 5.46 3.80 5.46
CA THR A 76 5.75 5.00 6.26
C THR A 76 7.15 4.95 6.85
N ALA A 77 7.60 3.78 7.32
CA ALA A 77 8.95 3.61 7.84
C ALA A 77 10.00 3.86 6.76
N TYR A 78 9.74 3.37 5.54
CA TYR A 78 10.57 3.63 4.37
C TYR A 78 10.67 5.11 4.06
N CYS A 79 9.53 5.81 3.89
CA CYS A 79 9.54 7.23 3.60
C CYS A 79 10.28 8.04 4.67
N LYS A 80 10.12 7.70 5.96
CA LYS A 80 10.89 8.32 7.05
C LYS A 80 12.39 8.13 6.91
N ARG A 81 12.82 6.93 6.55
CA ARG A 81 14.24 6.63 6.29
C ARG A 81 14.79 7.40 5.10
N GLN A 82 13.96 7.67 4.10
CA GLN A 82 14.31 8.51 2.94
C GLN A 82 14.23 10.03 3.23
N GLY A 83 13.99 10.45 4.48
CA GLY A 83 13.94 11.86 4.88
C GLY A 83 12.57 12.54 4.76
N PHE A 84 11.50 11.77 4.57
CA PHE A 84 10.13 12.28 4.49
C PHE A 84 9.38 12.11 5.82
N SER A 85 8.21 12.72 5.95
CA SER A 85 7.41 12.63 7.18
C SER A 85 6.60 11.33 7.28
N LYS A 86 6.00 10.91 6.16
CA LYS A 86 5.13 9.73 6.07
C LYS A 86 4.93 9.29 4.62
N ALA A 87 4.34 8.11 4.45
CA ALA A 87 3.80 7.70 3.16
C ALA A 87 2.45 8.37 2.89
N GLY A 88 2.19 8.66 1.61
CA GLY A 88 0.89 9.01 1.06
C GLY A 88 0.28 7.79 0.38
N SER A 89 -0.06 7.92 -0.90
CA SER A 89 -0.57 6.81 -1.69
C SER A 89 0.49 5.71 -1.87
N VAL A 90 0.05 4.45 -1.81
CA VAL A 90 0.93 3.28 -1.97
C VAL A 90 0.37 2.36 -3.04
N ARG A 91 1.23 1.86 -3.92
CA ARG A 91 0.92 0.75 -4.82
C ARG A 91 1.59 -0.51 -4.31
N THR A 92 0.79 -1.57 -4.21
CA THR A 92 1.26 -2.87 -3.74
C THR A 92 0.97 -3.95 -4.77
N SER A 93 1.74 -5.03 -4.69
CA SER A 93 1.52 -6.27 -5.42
C SER A 93 1.97 -7.44 -4.57
N THR A 94 1.91 -8.68 -5.07
CA THR A 94 2.50 -9.83 -4.38
C THR A 94 3.85 -10.19 -4.97
N LEU A 95 4.71 -10.85 -4.17
CA LEU A 95 5.96 -11.42 -4.67
C LEU A 95 5.73 -12.34 -5.88
N ASN A 96 4.65 -13.13 -5.88
CA ASN A 96 4.26 -13.96 -7.01
C ASN A 96 3.98 -13.13 -8.27
N ILE A 97 3.16 -12.09 -8.13
CA ILE A 97 2.79 -11.26 -9.29
C ILE A 97 4.04 -10.57 -9.80
N LEU A 98 4.83 -9.91 -8.94
CA LEU A 98 6.05 -9.19 -9.30
C LEU A 98 7.02 -10.08 -10.10
N GLY A 99 7.17 -11.32 -9.66
CA GLY A 99 7.86 -12.38 -10.38
C GLY A 99 9.38 -12.30 -10.32
N LEU A 100 9.92 -11.44 -9.44
CA LEU A 100 11.35 -11.32 -9.19
C LEU A 100 11.83 -12.35 -8.17
N SER A 101 13.11 -12.70 -8.22
CA SER A 101 13.74 -13.71 -7.34
C SER A 101 14.11 -13.20 -5.94
N MET A 102 13.50 -12.11 -5.49
CA MET A 102 13.73 -11.51 -4.18
C MET A 102 12.59 -11.89 -3.22
N ASP A 103 12.89 -11.95 -1.93
CA ASP A 103 11.91 -12.08 -0.86
C ASP A 103 11.47 -10.67 -0.40
N ALA A 104 10.79 -10.59 0.74
CA ALA A 104 10.40 -9.34 1.37
C ALA A 104 10.96 -9.23 2.79
N VAL A 105 11.15 -8.01 3.27
CA VAL A 105 11.53 -7.71 4.65
C VAL A 105 10.54 -6.73 5.26
N ARG A 106 10.16 -7.00 6.51
CA ARG A 106 9.38 -6.05 7.31
C ARG A 106 10.33 -5.08 8.01
N MET A 107 10.24 -3.79 7.70
CA MET A 107 11.19 -2.79 8.22
C MET A 107 11.16 -2.62 9.74
N SER A 108 10.00 -2.83 10.38
CA SER A 108 9.85 -2.65 11.84
C SER A 108 10.55 -3.73 12.65
N THR A 109 10.59 -4.96 12.14
CA THR A 109 11.15 -6.13 12.84
C THR A 109 12.45 -6.64 12.23
N ALA A 110 12.82 -6.14 11.04
CA ALA A 110 13.88 -6.72 10.20
C ALA A 110 13.68 -8.22 9.91
N GLU A 111 12.43 -8.68 9.91
CA GLU A 111 12.07 -10.06 9.65
C GLU A 111 11.93 -10.33 8.15
N LEU A 112 12.53 -11.44 7.70
CA LEU A 112 12.40 -11.93 6.34
C LEU A 112 11.04 -12.62 6.15
N VAL A 113 10.33 -12.27 5.09
CA VAL A 113 9.01 -12.78 4.73
C VAL A 113 9.07 -13.34 3.31
N THR A 114 9.00 -14.66 3.20
CA THR A 114 9.20 -15.43 1.96
C THR A 114 7.94 -15.95 1.25
N PRO A 115 6.74 -16.06 1.87
CA PRO A 115 5.56 -16.56 1.16
C PRO A 115 5.27 -15.77 -0.12
N ARG A 116 5.02 -16.46 -1.24
CA ARG A 116 4.78 -15.81 -2.55
C ARG A 116 3.49 -14.96 -2.60
N SER A 117 2.56 -15.17 -1.67
CA SER A 117 1.36 -14.34 -1.48
C SER A 117 1.65 -13.02 -0.75
N THR A 118 2.86 -12.83 -0.22
CA THR A 118 3.24 -11.64 0.55
C THR A 118 3.06 -10.38 -0.27
N LYS A 119 2.33 -9.41 0.28
CA LYS A 119 2.15 -8.09 -0.31
C LYS A 119 3.36 -7.21 -0.06
N VAL A 120 3.89 -6.66 -1.13
CA VAL A 120 5.06 -5.79 -1.16
C VAL A 120 4.73 -4.47 -1.81
N ILE A 121 5.48 -3.44 -1.44
CA ILE A 121 5.38 -2.11 -2.03
C ILE A 121 6.04 -2.15 -3.41
N VAL A 122 5.31 -1.76 -4.45
CA VAL A 122 5.85 -1.60 -5.80
C VAL A 122 6.06 -0.14 -6.17
N ALA A 123 5.37 0.78 -5.51
CA ALA A 123 5.73 2.19 -5.47
C ALA A 123 5.06 2.89 -4.27
N VAL A 124 5.67 3.97 -3.81
CA VAL A 124 5.17 4.77 -2.69
C VAL A 124 5.34 6.24 -2.97
N GLU A 125 4.31 7.00 -2.64
CA GLU A 125 4.36 8.45 -2.53
C GLU A 125 4.89 8.81 -1.13
N CYS A 126 5.98 9.58 -1.05
CA CYS A 126 6.52 10.08 0.20
C CYS A 126 6.27 11.59 0.34
N LEU A 127 5.77 11.96 1.52
CA LEU A 127 5.25 13.31 1.81
C LEU A 127 6.16 14.08 2.75
N LYS A 128 6.47 15.34 2.40
CA LYS A 128 7.13 16.26 3.33
C LYS A 128 6.20 16.63 4.51
N PRO A 129 6.73 17.12 5.64
CA PRO A 129 5.89 17.61 6.74
C PRO A 129 4.85 18.61 6.25
N GLY A 130 3.60 18.45 6.68
CA GLY A 130 2.48 19.32 6.29
C GLY A 130 1.90 19.04 4.90
N GLN A 131 2.51 18.16 4.10
CA GLN A 131 2.03 17.85 2.75
C GLN A 131 0.89 16.83 2.76
N THR A 132 -0.07 17.00 1.86
CA THR A 132 -1.17 16.07 1.60
C THR A 132 -0.83 15.12 0.44
N ALA A 133 -1.42 13.93 0.47
CA ALA A 133 -1.25 12.95 -0.59
C ALA A 133 -1.91 13.42 -1.88
N CYS A 134 -1.28 13.14 -3.02
CA CYS A 134 -1.83 13.44 -4.32
C CYS A 134 -3.06 12.58 -4.60
N THR A 135 -4.07 13.21 -5.16
CA THR A 135 -5.31 12.56 -5.58
C THR A 135 -5.24 12.20 -7.06
N ALA A 136 -6.12 11.29 -7.48
CA ALA A 136 -6.20 10.92 -8.88
C ALA A 136 -6.88 12.02 -9.71
N ASP A 137 -6.36 12.28 -10.91
CA ASP A 137 -7.05 13.08 -11.91
C ASP A 137 -8.23 12.32 -12.55
N SER A 138 -8.94 12.94 -13.48
CA SER A 138 -10.08 12.34 -14.19
C SER A 138 -9.71 11.10 -15.04
N SER A 139 -8.42 10.93 -15.37
CA SER A 139 -7.88 9.78 -16.09
C SER A 139 -7.32 8.70 -15.14
N GLY A 140 -7.48 8.90 -13.82
CA GLY A 140 -6.99 8.00 -12.79
C GLY A 140 -5.50 8.11 -12.51
N ASN A 141 -4.81 9.12 -13.03
CA ASN A 141 -3.38 9.30 -12.78
C ASN A 141 -3.17 9.93 -11.40
N ILE A 142 -2.24 9.38 -10.63
CA ILE A 142 -1.79 9.95 -9.35
C ILE A 142 -0.35 10.39 -9.53
N GLY A 143 -0.07 11.68 -9.32
CA GLY A 143 1.24 12.26 -9.49
C GLY A 143 1.23 13.49 -10.41
N SER A 144 2.37 13.81 -11.01
CA SER A 144 2.53 14.99 -11.87
C SER A 144 3.17 14.66 -13.21
N GLY A 145 2.78 15.37 -14.27
CA GLY A 145 3.35 15.23 -15.61
C GLY A 145 3.00 13.93 -16.33
N ASN A 146 2.06 13.13 -15.83
CA ASN A 146 1.63 11.89 -16.49
C ASN A 146 0.74 12.18 -17.71
N ARG A 147 0.94 11.43 -18.79
CA ARG A 147 0.13 11.47 -20.02
C ARG A 147 -0.40 10.08 -20.33
N GLY A 148 -1.72 9.94 -20.37
CA GLY A 148 -2.42 8.66 -20.52
C GLY A 148 -3.31 8.41 -19.30
N LYS A 149 -3.53 7.14 -18.95
CA LYS A 149 -4.47 6.72 -17.91
C LYS A 149 -3.80 5.88 -16.82
N ARG A 150 -4.33 5.99 -15.61
CA ARG A 150 -4.00 5.11 -14.46
C ARG A 150 -2.51 5.04 -14.10
N ASN A 151 -1.74 6.07 -14.44
CA ASN A 151 -0.34 6.14 -14.07
C ASN A 151 -0.18 6.52 -12.59
N PHE A 152 0.85 5.99 -11.94
CA PHE A 152 1.21 6.31 -10.57
C PHE A 152 2.67 6.78 -10.54
N GLY A 153 2.92 8.02 -10.16
CA GLY A 153 4.26 8.61 -10.12
C GLY A 153 4.40 9.81 -11.05
N THR A 154 5.61 10.08 -11.55
CA THR A 154 5.87 11.32 -12.30
C THR A 154 6.30 11.09 -13.74
N ASN A 155 5.82 11.96 -14.64
CA ASN A 155 6.27 12.03 -16.04
C ASN A 155 6.15 10.72 -16.83
N ASN A 156 5.16 9.88 -16.54
CA ASN A 156 4.91 8.67 -17.33
C ASN A 156 4.12 9.00 -18.59
N VAL A 157 4.45 8.35 -19.71
CA VAL A 157 3.76 8.47 -20.99
C VAL A 157 3.22 7.11 -21.41
N GLY A 158 1.90 7.03 -21.60
CA GLY A 158 1.16 5.79 -21.85
C GLY A 158 0.30 5.42 -20.64
N ASP A 159 -0.04 4.14 -20.50
CA ASP A 159 -1.07 3.70 -19.55
C ASP A 159 -0.52 2.72 -18.51
N ASP A 160 -1.09 2.77 -17.29
CA ASP A 160 -0.82 1.81 -16.20
C ASP A 160 0.64 1.74 -15.73
N ASN A 161 1.43 2.78 -15.95
CA ASN A 161 2.81 2.80 -15.46
C ASN A 161 2.85 3.16 -13.98
N ILE A 162 3.73 2.48 -13.24
CA ILE A 162 3.98 2.68 -11.82
C ILE A 162 5.45 3.06 -11.64
N GLY A 163 5.71 4.26 -11.13
CA GLY A 163 7.04 4.83 -10.97
C GLY A 163 7.21 6.07 -11.84
N ASN A 164 8.43 6.34 -12.31
CA ASN A 164 8.74 7.63 -12.92
C ASN A 164 9.31 7.51 -14.33
N ARG A 165 8.96 8.46 -15.21
CA ARG A 165 9.54 8.62 -16.55
C ARG A 165 9.45 7.36 -17.43
N ASN A 166 8.45 6.52 -17.21
CA ASN A 166 8.22 5.36 -18.07
C ASN A 166 7.51 5.79 -19.36
N THR A 167 7.82 5.13 -20.46
CA THR A 167 7.16 5.28 -21.75
C THR A 167 6.62 3.92 -22.22
N GLY A 168 5.34 3.85 -22.56
CA GLY A 168 4.65 2.62 -22.94
C GLY A 168 3.63 2.21 -21.88
N SER A 169 3.47 0.90 -21.63
CA SER A 169 2.34 0.41 -20.84
C SER A 169 2.74 -0.55 -19.72
N SER A 170 2.10 -0.44 -18.57
CA SER A 170 2.25 -1.38 -17.45
C SER A 170 3.68 -1.55 -16.92
N ASN A 171 4.56 -0.55 -17.10
CA ASN A 171 5.92 -0.62 -16.57
C ASN A 171 5.94 -0.25 -15.08
N TRP A 172 6.65 -1.03 -14.27
CA TRP A 172 6.85 -0.80 -12.85
C TRP A 172 8.34 -0.52 -12.60
N GLY A 173 8.65 0.60 -11.98
CA GLY A 173 10.01 1.10 -11.84
C GLY A 173 10.19 2.43 -12.55
N ASP A 174 11.43 2.78 -12.89
CA ASP A 174 11.76 4.11 -13.44
C ASP A 174 12.42 4.00 -14.81
N ASN A 175 12.19 5.01 -15.66
CA ASN A 175 12.84 5.19 -16.96
C ASN A 175 12.69 4.02 -17.95
N ASN A 176 11.68 3.16 -17.80
CA ASN A 176 11.47 2.05 -18.72
C ASN A 176 10.82 2.53 -20.02
N LYS A 177 11.20 1.94 -21.15
CA LYS A 177 10.60 2.17 -22.47
C LYS A 177 10.15 0.85 -23.07
N GLY A 178 8.84 0.62 -23.13
CA GLY A 178 8.23 -0.63 -23.62
C GLY A 178 7.05 -1.05 -22.76
N THR A 179 6.85 -2.36 -22.61
CA THR A 179 5.66 -2.93 -21.97
C THR A 179 6.01 -3.91 -20.86
N SER A 180 5.32 -3.79 -19.73
CA SER A 180 5.37 -4.73 -18.59
C SER A 180 6.74 -4.92 -17.93
N ASN A 181 7.69 -4.00 -18.14
CA ASN A 181 8.98 -4.03 -17.47
C ASN A 181 8.81 -3.85 -15.96
N ARG A 182 9.61 -4.54 -15.15
CA ARG A 182 9.54 -4.49 -13.68
C ARG A 182 10.92 -4.27 -13.06
N CYS A 183 11.57 -3.24 -13.56
CA CYS A 183 12.97 -2.90 -13.32
C CYS A 183 13.19 -1.42 -13.61
N PHE A 184 14.43 -1.01 -13.77
CA PHE A 184 14.80 0.35 -14.07
C PHE A 184 15.53 0.41 -15.41
N ASP A 185 15.37 1.52 -16.11
CA ASP A 185 16.18 1.89 -17.29
C ASP A 185 16.13 0.84 -18.43
N LYS A 186 15.08 0.01 -18.48
CA LYS A 186 14.92 -1.04 -19.49
C LYS A 186 14.36 -0.48 -20.79
N VAL A 187 14.86 -0.98 -21.91
CA VAL A 187 14.31 -0.72 -23.25
C VAL A 187 13.84 -2.02 -23.88
N GLY A 188 12.65 -2.00 -24.49
CA GLY A 188 11.96 -3.15 -25.05
C GLY A 188 10.86 -3.69 -24.14
N ASP A 189 10.15 -4.71 -24.61
CA ASP A 189 9.09 -5.36 -23.85
C ASP A 189 9.63 -6.50 -23.01
N ARG A 190 8.98 -6.77 -21.87
CA ARG A 190 9.34 -7.88 -20.99
C ARG A 190 9.09 -9.22 -21.68
N LYS A 191 10.17 -9.94 -21.97
CA LYS A 191 10.12 -11.29 -22.57
C LYS A 191 10.04 -12.41 -21.54
N VAL A 192 10.67 -12.23 -20.38
CA VAL A 192 10.73 -13.21 -19.30
C VAL A 192 10.50 -12.57 -17.94
N VAL A 193 10.13 -13.39 -16.96
CA VAL A 193 9.74 -12.90 -15.63
C VAL A 193 10.94 -12.26 -14.89
N ASN A 194 12.16 -12.76 -15.08
CA ASN A 194 13.36 -12.31 -14.37
C ASN A 194 14.39 -11.56 -15.26
N ASP A 195 13.93 -10.63 -16.11
CA ASP A 195 14.82 -9.91 -17.05
C ASP A 195 15.52 -8.67 -16.43
N CYS A 196 15.63 -8.65 -15.10
CA CYS A 196 16.01 -7.48 -14.32
C CYS A 196 17.35 -7.74 -13.61
N LYS A 197 18.27 -6.77 -13.61
CA LYS A 197 19.55 -6.93 -12.93
C LYS A 197 19.39 -6.64 -11.45
N LEU A 198 19.71 -7.61 -10.60
CA LEU A 198 19.63 -7.44 -9.13
C LEU A 198 20.54 -6.30 -8.62
N THR A 199 21.61 -5.99 -9.34
CA THR A 199 22.54 -4.89 -9.02
C THR A 199 21.84 -3.53 -9.00
N GLU A 200 20.90 -3.29 -9.93
CA GLU A 200 20.15 -2.03 -10.02
C GLU A 200 19.28 -1.80 -8.76
N PHE A 201 18.71 -2.87 -8.20
CA PHE A 201 17.96 -2.79 -6.94
C PHE A 201 18.90 -2.54 -5.76
N ARG A 202 20.09 -3.15 -5.76
CA ARG A 202 21.08 -2.97 -4.69
C ARG A 202 21.56 -1.53 -4.58
N GLU A 203 21.82 -0.87 -5.72
CA GLU A 203 22.28 0.52 -5.78
C GLU A 203 21.25 1.51 -5.20
N ARG A 204 19.97 1.16 -5.24
CA ARG A 204 18.86 1.98 -4.74
C ARG A 204 18.36 1.55 -3.35
N ALA A 205 18.92 0.47 -2.82
CA ALA A 205 18.53 -0.11 -1.54
C ALA A 205 19.34 0.48 -0.38
N PHE A 206 18.74 0.47 0.80
CA PHE A 206 19.39 0.88 2.04
C PHE A 206 19.57 -0.32 2.97
N ASN A 207 20.55 -0.26 3.88
CA ASN A 207 20.74 -1.32 4.87
C ASN A 207 19.63 -1.26 5.94
N VAL A 208 18.88 -2.36 6.10
CA VAL A 208 17.97 -2.50 7.25
C VAL A 208 18.85 -2.59 8.50
N ILE A 209 18.68 -1.62 9.40
CA ILE A 209 19.35 -1.67 10.69
C ILE A 209 18.58 -2.70 11.50
N VAL A 210 19.17 -3.87 11.70
CA VAL A 210 18.65 -4.86 12.65
C VAL A 210 18.90 -4.27 14.03
N PRO A 211 17.87 -3.92 14.82
CA PRO A 211 18.10 -3.51 16.20
C PRO A 211 18.83 -4.66 16.90
N SER A 212 20.00 -4.38 17.47
CA SER A 212 20.75 -5.36 18.24
C SER A 212 19.78 -6.02 19.21
N PRO A 213 19.73 -7.37 19.28
CA PRO A 213 18.87 -8.04 20.24
C PRO A 213 19.14 -7.43 21.62
N PRO A 214 18.10 -7.12 22.42
CA PRO A 214 18.31 -6.58 23.75
C PRO A 214 19.34 -7.45 24.46
N PRO A 215 20.35 -6.87 25.12
CA PRO A 215 21.39 -7.65 25.78
C PRO A 215 20.67 -8.73 26.58
N LYS A 216 20.98 -10.00 26.29
CA LYS A 216 20.42 -11.12 27.04
C LYS A 216 20.60 -10.74 28.50
N LYS A 217 19.50 -10.52 29.24
CA LYS A 217 19.58 -10.37 30.69
C LYS A 217 20.40 -11.56 31.13
N SER A 218 21.60 -11.32 31.64
CA SER A 218 22.45 -12.35 32.20
C SER A 218 21.54 -13.18 33.09
N SER A 219 21.47 -14.48 32.83
CA SER A 219 20.79 -15.42 33.71
C SER A 219 21.11 -15.03 35.16
N PRO A 220 20.12 -14.92 36.05
CA PRO A 220 20.39 -14.70 37.46
C PRO A 220 21.49 -15.69 37.89
N PRO A 221 22.48 -15.25 38.70
CA PRO A 221 23.48 -16.17 39.24
C PRO A 221 22.75 -17.39 39.81
N PRO A 222 23.27 -18.62 39.61
CA PRO A 222 22.65 -19.80 40.18
C PRO A 222 22.41 -19.56 41.67
N ALA A 223 21.19 -19.80 42.11
CA ALA A 223 20.80 -19.60 43.51
C ALA A 223 21.82 -20.33 44.41
N PRO A 224 22.28 -19.72 45.52
CA PRO A 224 23.16 -20.39 46.45
C PRO A 224 22.55 -21.73 46.84
N LEU A 225 23.31 -22.81 46.69
CA LEU A 225 22.92 -24.15 47.16
C LEU A 225 22.40 -24.02 48.60
N LYS A 226 21.15 -24.42 48.82
CA LYS A 226 20.53 -24.39 50.15
C LYS A 226 21.43 -25.17 51.11
N ARG A 227 21.91 -24.48 52.15
CA ARG A 227 22.65 -25.08 53.25
C ARG A 227 21.79 -26.18 53.88
N PRO A 228 22.36 -27.33 54.30
CA PRO A 228 21.59 -28.35 55.02
C PRO A 228 20.96 -27.76 56.28
N PRO A 229 19.77 -28.23 56.69
CA PRO A 229 19.09 -27.70 57.86
C PRO A 229 19.93 -27.97 59.13
N PRO A 230 19.93 -27.04 60.10
CA PRO A 230 20.62 -27.24 61.37
C PRO A 230 19.93 -28.33 62.21
N PRO A 231 20.67 -29.02 63.10
CA PRO A 231 20.10 -30.07 63.93
C PRO A 231 19.09 -29.50 64.93
N LEU A 232 17.94 -30.17 65.02
CA LEU A 232 16.85 -29.90 65.97
C LEU A 232 17.38 -30.01 67.41
N LYS A 233 17.55 -28.88 68.09
CA LYS A 233 17.69 -28.86 69.56
C LYS A 233 16.30 -28.80 70.19
N ARG A 234 15.87 -29.92 70.77
CA ARG A 234 14.75 -30.01 71.71
C ARG A 234 15.14 -29.35 73.02
N PHE A 235 14.47 -28.27 73.40
CA PHE A 235 14.27 -27.91 74.81
C PHE A 235 12.87 -27.32 74.99
N PRO A 236 12.15 -27.66 76.08
CA PRO A 236 10.81 -27.15 76.35
C PRO A 236 10.86 -25.70 76.87
N PRO A 237 9.80 -24.89 76.65
CA PRO A 237 9.75 -23.51 77.13
C PRO A 237 9.48 -23.42 78.64
N PRO A 238 10.04 -22.42 79.36
CA PRO A 238 9.69 -22.13 80.75
C PRO A 238 8.39 -21.29 80.85
N PRO A 239 7.75 -21.23 82.04
CA PRO A 239 6.43 -20.64 82.23
C PRO A 239 6.45 -19.09 82.24
N VAL A 240 5.35 -18.51 81.77
CA VAL A 240 5.08 -17.06 81.68
C VAL A 240 4.82 -16.45 83.07
N PRO A 241 5.40 -15.28 83.41
CA PRO A 241 4.97 -14.47 84.56
C PRO A 241 3.92 -13.40 84.20
N LEU A 242 3.02 -13.15 85.16
CA LEU A 242 1.84 -12.26 85.17
C LEU A 242 2.15 -10.73 85.09
N PRO A 243 1.17 -9.86 84.75
CA PRO A 243 1.39 -8.42 84.56
C PRO A 243 1.22 -7.58 85.84
N PRO A 244 1.95 -6.45 86.00
CA PRO A 244 1.70 -5.47 87.06
C PRO A 244 0.88 -4.22 86.60
N PRO A 245 0.38 -3.40 87.56
CA PRO A 245 -0.89 -2.69 87.42
C PRO A 245 -0.81 -1.19 87.06
N LEU A 246 -1.96 -0.68 86.60
CA LEU A 246 -2.31 0.71 86.27
C LEU A 246 -2.04 1.69 87.44
N LYS A 247 -1.39 2.83 87.14
CA LYS A 247 -1.40 4.02 88.02
C LYS A 247 -1.77 5.29 87.25
N ARG A 248 -2.83 5.93 87.77
CA ARG A 248 -3.42 7.23 87.45
C ARG A 248 -2.57 8.35 88.05
N PHE A 249 -2.41 9.46 87.32
CA PHE A 249 -2.08 10.77 87.91
C PHE A 249 -2.92 11.90 87.26
N PRO A 250 -3.35 12.92 88.03
CA PRO A 250 -4.26 14.00 87.60
C PRO A 250 -3.53 15.24 87.03
N PRO A 251 -4.22 16.20 86.38
CA PRO A 251 -3.59 17.33 85.69
C PRO A 251 -3.47 18.60 86.55
N PRO A 252 -2.53 19.52 86.24
CA PRO A 252 -2.50 20.86 86.82
C PRO A 252 -3.26 21.92 85.98
N PRO A 253 -3.59 23.10 86.57
CA PRO A 253 -4.69 23.96 86.15
C PRO A 253 -4.34 25.11 85.20
N ALA A 254 -5.39 25.68 84.60
CA ALA A 254 -5.38 26.77 83.63
C ALA A 254 -5.24 28.18 84.23
N ARG A 255 -4.58 29.11 83.50
CA ARG A 255 -4.93 30.56 83.47
C ARG A 255 -4.21 31.28 82.30
N LYS A 256 -4.97 31.85 81.33
CA LYS A 256 -5.25 33.30 81.07
C LYS A 256 -4.03 34.07 80.52
N SER A 257 -3.97 34.70 79.33
CA SER A 257 -4.91 35.57 78.58
C SER A 257 -4.39 35.83 77.11
N PRO A 258 -5.17 36.48 76.18
CA PRO A 258 -4.99 36.57 74.69
C PRO A 258 -4.29 37.90 74.22
N PRO A 259 -4.05 38.30 72.91
CA PRO A 259 -4.87 38.22 71.64
C PRO A 259 -4.01 38.12 70.32
N PRO A 260 -4.40 38.54 69.07
CA PRO A 260 -5.69 38.74 68.36
C PRO A 260 -5.82 37.81 67.09
N PRO A 261 -6.90 37.86 66.27
CA PRO A 261 -7.19 36.82 65.28
C PRO A 261 -6.46 37.04 63.96
N ARG A 262 -5.75 36.02 63.47
CA ARG A 262 -5.17 36.00 62.11
C ARG A 262 -5.85 34.93 61.27
N VAL A 263 -6.65 35.41 60.32
CA VAL A 263 -7.30 34.64 59.26
C VAL A 263 -6.24 33.82 58.51
N SER A 264 -6.42 32.50 58.47
CA SER A 264 -5.62 31.58 57.65
C SER A 264 -6.56 30.71 56.81
N PRO A 265 -6.27 30.51 55.50
CA PRO A 265 -7.12 29.73 54.59
C PRO A 265 -7.02 28.21 54.86
N PRO A 266 -8.03 27.42 54.43
CA PRO A 266 -8.14 26.00 54.78
C PRO A 266 -7.10 25.11 54.06
N PRO A 267 -6.65 24.02 54.72
CA PRO A 267 -5.66 23.10 54.17
C PRO A 267 -6.25 22.08 53.19
N SER A 268 -5.47 21.72 52.17
CA SER A 268 -5.76 20.63 51.23
C SER A 268 -5.70 19.25 51.89
N PRO A 269 -6.68 18.35 51.70
CA PRO A 269 -6.62 17.00 52.25
C PRO A 269 -5.68 16.09 51.44
N LYS A 270 -4.70 15.50 52.13
CA LYS A 270 -4.01 14.28 51.68
C LYS A 270 -5.00 13.12 51.70
N GLN A 271 -5.21 12.43 50.57
CA GLN A 271 -5.67 11.04 50.59
C GLN A 271 -4.96 10.23 49.48
N SER A 272 -4.06 9.37 49.94
CA SER A 272 -3.54 8.20 49.25
C SER A 272 -4.65 7.16 49.11
N PHE A 273 -4.96 6.73 47.89
CA PHE A 273 -5.79 5.54 47.66
C PHE A 273 -4.89 4.35 47.25
N PRO A 274 -5.13 3.13 47.79
CA PRO A 274 -4.33 1.94 47.50
C PRO A 274 -4.62 1.34 46.11
N PRO A 275 -3.72 0.49 45.56
CA PRO A 275 -3.87 -0.06 44.22
C PRO A 275 -4.99 -1.11 44.14
N PRO A 276 -5.74 -1.19 43.02
CA PRO A 276 -6.81 -2.16 42.87
C PRO A 276 -6.25 -3.58 42.63
N LYS A 277 -6.59 -4.52 43.52
CA LYS A 277 -6.51 -5.96 43.27
C LYS A 277 -7.82 -6.44 42.63
N ARG A 278 -7.75 -7.02 41.44
CA ARG A 278 -8.33 -8.34 41.08
C ARG A 278 -8.35 -8.55 39.57
N SER A 279 -7.61 -9.54 39.12
CA SER A 279 -7.74 -10.19 37.82
C SER A 279 -9.13 -10.85 37.71
N PRO A 280 -9.82 -10.77 36.56
CA PRO A 280 -10.99 -11.60 36.29
C PRO A 280 -10.57 -13.06 35.93
N PRO A 281 -11.38 -14.07 36.24
CA PRO A 281 -11.09 -15.46 35.90
C PRO A 281 -11.26 -15.75 34.40
N SER A 282 -10.48 -16.70 33.89
CA SER A 282 -10.51 -17.16 32.49
C SER A 282 -11.88 -17.74 32.08
N PRO A 283 -12.44 -17.39 30.91
CA PRO A 283 -13.57 -18.11 30.35
C PRO A 283 -13.08 -19.43 29.74
N ARG A 284 -13.46 -20.54 30.38
CA ARG A 284 -13.50 -21.86 29.74
C ARG A 284 -14.88 -22.02 29.13
N GLN A 285 -14.98 -22.05 27.80
CA GLN A 285 -15.95 -22.85 27.04
C GLN A 285 -15.74 -22.65 25.54
N SER A 286 -15.39 -23.74 24.87
CA SER A 286 -15.36 -23.90 23.43
C SER A 286 -16.78 -23.76 22.86
N PRO A 287 -17.01 -22.99 21.78
CA PRO A 287 -18.16 -23.19 20.93
C PRO A 287 -17.84 -24.26 19.87
N THR A 288 -18.67 -25.29 19.85
CA THR A 288 -18.79 -26.28 18.77
C THR A 288 -18.89 -25.62 17.40
N SER A 289 -18.20 -26.19 16.42
CA SER A 289 -18.24 -25.86 14.99
C SER A 289 -19.67 -25.71 14.44
N PRO A 290 -20.02 -24.60 13.75
CA PRO A 290 -21.24 -24.55 12.97
C PRO A 290 -21.10 -25.43 11.74
N LYS A 291 -21.85 -26.53 11.71
CA LYS A 291 -22.13 -27.27 10.48
C LYS A 291 -22.95 -26.39 9.54
N ARG A 292 -22.66 -26.52 8.24
CA ARG A 292 -23.47 -26.14 7.07
C ARG A 292 -23.41 -24.66 6.64
N SER A 293 -22.58 -24.40 5.63
CA SER A 293 -22.69 -23.25 4.74
C SER A 293 -24.08 -23.25 4.05
N PRO A 294 -24.78 -22.10 3.94
CA PRO A 294 -25.94 -21.98 3.08
C PRO A 294 -25.53 -22.04 1.59
N PRO A 295 -26.38 -22.57 0.68
CA PRO A 295 -26.09 -22.58 -0.75
C PRO A 295 -26.06 -21.15 -1.32
N PRO A 296 -25.31 -20.90 -2.42
CA PRO A 296 -25.20 -19.58 -3.01
C PRO A 296 -26.55 -19.07 -3.54
N PRO A 297 -26.82 -17.76 -3.50
CA PRO A 297 -28.04 -17.18 -4.07
C PRO A 297 -28.09 -17.44 -5.57
N ARG A 298 -29.23 -17.95 -6.02
CA ARG A 298 -29.54 -18.21 -7.42
C ARG A 298 -29.93 -16.89 -8.11
N GLN A 299 -29.29 -16.62 -9.25
CA GLN A 299 -29.69 -15.70 -10.33
C GLN A 299 -29.72 -14.19 -10.02
N LEU A 300 -28.69 -13.49 -10.50
CA LEU A 300 -28.80 -12.08 -10.89
C LEU A 300 -29.85 -11.95 -12.03
N PRO A 301 -30.74 -10.94 -12.01
CA PRO A 301 -31.65 -10.70 -13.12
C PRO A 301 -30.86 -10.30 -14.39
N PRO A 302 -31.35 -10.66 -15.60
CA PRO A 302 -30.69 -10.26 -16.84
C PRO A 302 -30.70 -8.73 -17.00
N PRO A 303 -29.66 -8.13 -17.62
CA PRO A 303 -29.58 -6.69 -17.79
C PRO A 303 -30.71 -6.18 -18.70
N PRO A 304 -31.23 -4.96 -18.45
CA PRO A 304 -32.28 -4.38 -19.28
C PRO A 304 -31.77 -4.15 -20.71
N LYS A 305 -32.38 -4.82 -21.68
CA LYS A 305 -32.25 -4.47 -23.10
C LYS A 305 -32.95 -3.15 -23.32
N LYS A 306 -32.21 -2.07 -23.59
CA LYS A 306 -32.66 -0.88 -24.36
C LYS A 306 -31.51 0.08 -24.59
N SER A 307 -30.89 -0.05 -25.75
CA SER A 307 -30.21 1.07 -26.43
C SER A 307 -30.80 1.12 -27.83
N PRO A 308 -31.39 2.24 -28.29
CA PRO A 308 -31.84 2.36 -29.68
C PRO A 308 -30.64 2.33 -30.64
N PRO A 309 -30.80 1.83 -31.88
CA PRO A 309 -29.71 1.77 -32.85
C PRO A 309 -29.28 3.18 -33.27
N PRO A 310 -27.99 3.40 -33.60
CA PRO A 310 -27.50 4.70 -34.06
C PRO A 310 -28.08 5.09 -35.43
N PRO A 311 -28.21 6.40 -35.74
CA PRO A 311 -28.75 6.88 -37.01
C PRO A 311 -27.87 6.43 -38.19
N ARG A 312 -28.51 5.88 -39.23
CA ARG A 312 -27.85 5.35 -40.42
C ARG A 312 -27.63 6.45 -41.45
N HIS A 313 -26.66 7.33 -41.23
CA HIS A 313 -26.19 8.25 -42.27
C HIS A 313 -24.67 8.41 -42.23
N SER A 314 -24.00 7.61 -43.04
CA SER A 314 -22.66 7.91 -43.56
C SER A 314 -22.65 7.44 -45.02
N PRO A 315 -22.27 8.29 -45.98
CA PRO A 315 -22.20 7.89 -47.38
C PRO A 315 -21.11 6.82 -47.58
N SER A 316 -21.40 5.83 -48.42
CA SER A 316 -20.50 4.72 -48.75
C SER A 316 -19.19 5.24 -49.37
N PRO A 317 -18.02 4.71 -49.00
CA PRO A 317 -16.77 5.03 -49.70
C PRO A 317 -16.77 4.45 -51.12
N PRO A 318 -16.06 5.08 -52.08
CA PRO A 318 -16.01 4.62 -53.46
C PRO A 318 -15.35 3.24 -53.57
N LYS A 319 -15.93 2.37 -54.41
CA LYS A 319 -15.39 1.04 -54.73
C LYS A 319 -14.00 1.19 -55.38
N GLN A 320 -12.94 0.82 -54.65
CA GLN A 320 -11.67 0.48 -55.28
C GLN A 320 -11.72 -0.98 -55.73
N THR A 321 -11.81 -1.17 -57.04
CA THR A 321 -11.63 -2.44 -57.73
C THR A 321 -10.14 -2.79 -57.83
N LEU A 322 -9.61 -3.52 -56.86
CA LEU A 322 -8.49 -4.45 -57.03
C LEU A 322 -8.60 -5.56 -55.97
N PRO A 323 -8.57 -6.86 -56.32
CA PRO A 323 -8.57 -7.93 -55.33
C PRO A 323 -7.21 -8.00 -54.62
N PRO A 324 -7.16 -8.26 -53.30
CA PRO A 324 -5.90 -8.44 -52.59
C PRO A 324 -5.20 -9.73 -53.04
N PRO A 325 -3.85 -9.76 -53.05
CA PRO A 325 -3.10 -10.97 -53.39
C PRO A 325 -3.37 -12.06 -52.34
N ARG A 326 -3.70 -13.28 -52.80
CA ARG A 326 -3.85 -14.46 -51.95
C ARG A 326 -2.51 -14.76 -51.27
N GLN A 327 -2.42 -14.51 -49.96
CA GLN A 327 -1.34 -15.05 -49.15
C GLN A 327 -1.58 -16.56 -48.95
N ILE A 328 -0.92 -17.37 -49.76
CA ILE A 328 -0.84 -18.84 -49.60
C ILE A 328 0.29 -19.13 -48.61
N LEU A 329 0.09 -18.83 -47.33
CA LEU A 329 0.89 -19.41 -46.25
C LEU A 329 -0.01 -19.63 -45.03
N PRO A 330 -0.15 -20.87 -44.52
CA PRO A 330 -0.91 -21.11 -43.29
C PRO A 330 -0.22 -20.40 -42.11
N PRO A 331 -0.98 -19.91 -41.12
CA PRO A 331 -0.39 -19.23 -39.96
C PRO A 331 0.55 -20.18 -39.21
N PRO A 332 1.70 -19.68 -38.71
CA PRO A 332 2.60 -20.48 -37.90
C PRO A 332 1.88 -20.96 -36.64
N ARG A 333 1.99 -22.26 -36.32
CA ARG A 333 1.38 -22.83 -35.12
C ARG A 333 1.89 -22.08 -33.88
N GLN A 334 0.97 -21.49 -33.12
CA GLN A 334 1.28 -20.64 -31.97
C GLN A 334 1.88 -21.40 -30.76
N PHE A 335 1.98 -22.74 -30.81
CA PHE A 335 2.58 -23.52 -29.73
C PHE A 335 3.35 -24.73 -30.30
N PRO A 336 4.58 -25.01 -29.82
CA PRO A 336 5.18 -26.32 -30.01
C PRO A 336 4.34 -27.37 -29.27
N PRO A 337 4.19 -28.60 -29.79
CA PRO A 337 3.49 -29.66 -29.07
C PRO A 337 4.18 -29.93 -27.73
N PRO A 338 3.44 -30.31 -26.67
CA PRO A 338 4.03 -30.61 -25.38
C PRO A 338 5.06 -31.75 -25.52
N PRO A 339 6.17 -31.71 -24.76
CA PRO A 339 7.15 -32.78 -24.79
C PRO A 339 6.49 -34.10 -24.38
N ARG A 340 6.68 -35.16 -25.19
CA ARG A 340 6.20 -36.50 -24.85
C ARG A 340 6.85 -36.92 -23.53
N GLN A 341 6.03 -37.25 -22.53
CA GLN A 341 6.51 -37.64 -21.19
C GLN A 341 7.19 -39.01 -21.16
N PHE A 342 7.16 -39.78 -22.25
CA PHE A 342 7.84 -41.07 -22.34
C PHE A 342 8.45 -41.26 -23.75
N PRO A 343 9.65 -41.85 -23.85
CA PRO A 343 10.18 -42.30 -25.13
C PRO A 343 9.25 -43.40 -25.71
N PRO A 344 9.03 -43.43 -27.03
CA PRO A 344 8.27 -44.52 -27.65
C PRO A 344 8.99 -45.86 -27.40
N PRO A 345 8.25 -46.97 -27.24
CA PRO A 345 8.87 -48.29 -27.13
C PRO A 345 9.72 -48.58 -28.37
N PRO A 346 10.84 -49.33 -28.25
CA PRO A 346 11.67 -49.69 -29.38
C PRO A 346 10.81 -50.38 -30.44
N ARG A 347 10.86 -49.89 -31.70
CA ARG A 347 10.24 -50.60 -32.82
C ARG A 347 10.93 -51.95 -32.97
N GLN A 348 10.21 -53.04 -32.72
CA GLN A 348 10.77 -54.40 -32.80
C GLN A 348 11.12 -54.85 -34.22
N PHE A 349 10.75 -54.09 -35.27
CA PHE A 349 11.08 -54.44 -36.65
C PHE A 349 11.37 -53.21 -37.53
N PRO A 350 12.39 -53.27 -38.41
CA PRO A 350 12.63 -52.23 -39.41
C PRO A 350 11.49 -52.21 -40.45
N PRO A 351 11.12 -51.03 -40.99
CA PRO A 351 10.11 -50.95 -42.04
C PRO A 351 10.62 -51.57 -43.35
N PRO A 352 9.74 -52.19 -44.17
CA PRO A 352 10.16 -52.75 -45.45
C PRO A 352 10.61 -51.65 -46.42
N PRO A 353 11.58 -51.94 -47.30
CA PRO A 353 12.07 -50.96 -48.27
C PRO A 353 10.94 -50.54 -49.24
N ARG A 354 10.79 -49.23 -49.44
CA ARG A 354 9.82 -48.67 -50.41
C ARG A 354 10.23 -49.08 -51.82
N GLN A 355 9.35 -49.80 -52.51
CA GLN A 355 9.64 -50.39 -53.82
C GLN A 355 9.52 -49.43 -55.02
N PHE A 356 9.15 -48.15 -54.84
CA PHE A 356 9.03 -47.24 -55.98
C PHE A 356 9.47 -45.80 -55.66
N PRO A 357 10.26 -45.14 -56.53
CA PRO A 357 10.54 -43.71 -56.43
C PRO A 357 9.29 -42.88 -56.79
N PRO A 358 9.07 -41.71 -56.16
CA PRO A 358 7.95 -40.84 -56.49
C PRO A 358 8.16 -40.14 -57.85
N PRO A 359 7.09 -39.85 -58.61
CA PRO A 359 7.18 -39.25 -59.93
C PRO A 359 7.59 -37.76 -59.88
N PRO A 360 8.17 -37.21 -60.98
CA PRO A 360 8.67 -35.83 -61.00
C PRO A 360 7.51 -34.83 -61.02
N ARG A 361 7.65 -33.76 -60.24
CA ARG A 361 6.72 -32.61 -60.23
C ARG A 361 6.91 -31.76 -61.49
N GLN A 362 5.85 -31.57 -62.27
CA GLN A 362 5.81 -30.56 -63.32
C GLN A 362 5.63 -29.16 -62.71
N PHE A 363 6.38 -28.19 -63.25
CA PHE A 363 6.41 -26.76 -62.87
C PHE A 363 5.19 -25.99 -63.43
N PRO A 364 4.89 -24.78 -62.90
CA PRO A 364 3.56 -24.16 -62.94
C PRO A 364 3.39 -23.12 -64.06
N PRO A 365 2.14 -22.67 -64.35
CA PRO A 365 1.89 -21.33 -64.86
C PRO A 365 1.78 -20.26 -63.75
#